data_AF-A0A0R3QGK2-F1
#
_entry.id   AF-A0A0R3QGK2-F1
#
_cell.length_a   1.000
_cell.length_b   1.000
_cell.length_c   1.000
_cell.angle_alpha   90.00
_cell.angle_beta   90.00
_cell.angle_gamma   90.00
#
_symmetry.space_group_name_H-M   'P 1'
#
loop_
_entity.id
_entity.type
_entity.pdbx_description
1 polymer ?
#
loop_
_entity_poly.entity_id
_entity_poly.type
_entity_poly.pdbx_seq_one_letter_code
_entity_poly.pdbx_strand_id
1 'polypeptide(L)'
;LVANIPGQDVSKGDVFSEYIGSGPPKGTGLHRYVFLVYKQPEKIVDVQHGHLTNRSGKNRANFKIAKFAEKHKLGNPIAGNFYQAQYDNYVAKLYEQLSD
;
A
#
# COMPACT_ATOMS: atom_id res chain seq x y z
N LEU A 1 -1.64 -2.55 -1.63
CA LEU A 1 -2.92 -2.81 -0.93
C LEU A 1 -3.42 -4.17 -1.39
N VAL A 2 -3.56 -5.09 -0.45
CA VAL A 2 -4.04 -6.45 -0.71
C VAL A 2 -5.18 -6.70 0.28
N ALA A 3 -6.28 -7.27 -0.18
CA ALA A 3 -7.40 -7.69 0.66
C ALA A 3 -7.77 -9.14 0.37
N ASN A 4 -8.77 -9.67 1.08
CA ASN A 4 -9.29 -11.03 0.90
C ASN A 4 -8.21 -12.12 1.07
N ILE A 5 -7.22 -11.86 1.93
CA ILE A 5 -6.13 -12.79 2.21
C ILE A 5 -6.67 -13.97 3.03
N PRO A 6 -6.57 -15.22 2.55
CA PRO A 6 -6.95 -16.39 3.33
C PRO A 6 -5.89 -16.67 4.40
N GLY A 7 -6.19 -16.32 5.64
CA GLY A 7 -5.28 -16.50 6.77
C GLY A 7 -4.04 -15.60 6.64
N GLN A 8 -2.89 -16.21 6.38
CA GLN A 8 -1.59 -15.52 6.29
C GLN A 8 -0.97 -15.59 4.88
N ASP A 9 -1.64 -16.23 3.93
CA ASP A 9 -1.12 -16.43 2.58
C ASP A 9 -1.44 -15.23 1.68
N VAL A 10 -0.60 -14.20 1.78
CA VAL A 10 -0.74 -12.94 1.03
C VAL A 10 -0.81 -13.16 -0.48
N SER A 11 -0.15 -14.22 -0.99
CA SER A 11 -0.11 -14.53 -2.42
C SER A 11 -1.48 -14.89 -3.01
N LYS A 12 -2.43 -15.29 -2.16
CA LYS A 12 -3.80 -15.64 -2.52
C LYS A 12 -4.80 -14.51 -2.29
N GLY A 13 -4.34 -13.33 -1.87
CA GLY A 13 -5.18 -12.15 -1.70
C GLY A 13 -5.45 -11.43 -3.02
N ASP A 14 -6.52 -10.64 -3.04
CA ASP A 14 -6.87 -9.77 -4.15
C ASP A 14 -6.01 -8.49 -4.09
N VAL A 15 -5.18 -8.28 -5.12
CA VAL A 15 -4.27 -7.13 -5.21
C VAL A 15 -4.96 -5.92 -5.83
N PHE A 16 -5.37 -4.98 -4.99
CA PHE A 16 -5.95 -3.69 -5.42
C PHE A 16 -4.88 -2.67 -5.83
N SER A 17 -3.71 -2.74 -5.20
CA SER A 17 -2.57 -1.91 -5.59
C SER A 17 -1.29 -2.68 -5.42
N GLU A 18 -0.61 -2.94 -6.53
CA GLU A 18 0.64 -3.69 -6.56
C GLU A 18 1.70 -3.02 -5.70
N TYR A 19 2.65 -3.80 -5.21
CA TYR A 19 3.71 -3.28 -4.35
C TYR A 19 4.65 -2.34 -5.14
N ILE A 20 4.94 -1.18 -4.53
CA ILE A 20 5.95 -0.23 -4.96
C ILE A 20 6.90 -0.08 -3.76
N GLY A 21 8.21 -0.19 -4.00
CA GLY A 21 9.22 -0.04 -2.95
C GLY A 21 9.32 1.37 -2.38
N SER A 22 10.21 1.55 -1.41
CA SER A 22 10.48 2.87 -0.83
C SER A 22 11.12 3.81 -1.86
N GLY A 23 10.43 4.89 -2.21
CA GLY A 23 10.94 5.96 -3.08
C GLY A 23 10.96 7.35 -2.45
N PRO A 24 11.54 7.54 -1.25
CA PRO A 24 11.60 8.86 -0.61
C PRO A 24 12.46 9.82 -1.46
N PRO A 25 11.98 11.04 -1.76
CA PRO A 25 12.76 11.99 -2.53
C PRO A 25 14.09 12.39 -1.86
N LYS A 26 15.07 12.79 -2.66
CA LYS A 26 16.37 13.25 -2.13
C LYS A 26 16.18 14.50 -1.27
N GLY A 27 16.77 14.51 -0.08
CA GLY A 27 16.76 15.65 0.83
C GLY A 27 15.53 15.76 1.74
N THR A 28 14.56 14.85 1.68
CA THR A 28 13.36 14.88 2.55
C THR A 28 13.55 14.13 3.88
N GLY A 29 14.73 13.55 4.12
CA GLY A 29 15.05 12.79 5.32
C GLY A 29 14.34 11.43 5.38
N LEU A 30 14.12 10.93 6.60
CA LEU A 30 13.50 9.62 6.85
C LEU A 30 11.98 9.67 6.71
N HIS A 31 11.44 8.93 5.75
CA HIS A 31 10.01 8.69 5.60
C HIS A 31 9.60 7.44 6.37
N ARG A 32 8.39 7.46 6.96
CA ARG A 32 7.81 6.29 7.66
C ARG A 32 6.98 5.46 6.68
N TYR A 33 7.24 4.16 6.65
CA TYR A 33 6.47 3.17 5.90
C TYR A 33 5.78 2.25 6.90
N VAL A 34 4.45 2.28 6.92
CA VAL A 34 3.64 1.60 7.95
C VAL A 34 2.86 0.47 7.32
N PHE A 35 3.04 -0.73 7.86
CA PHE A 35 2.24 -1.90 7.55
C PHE A 35 1.12 -2.02 8.58
N LEU A 36 -0.11 -2.22 8.11
CA LEU A 36 -1.28 -2.44 8.94
C LEU A 36 -2.04 -3.63 8.38
N VAL A 37 -2.44 -4.55 9.26
CA VAL A 37 -3.26 -5.72 8.92
C VAL A 37 -4.59 -5.58 9.66
N TYR A 38 -5.67 -5.76 8.92
CA TYR A 38 -7.03 -5.67 9.44
C TYR A 38 -7.74 -7.02 9.30
N LYS A 39 -8.58 -7.36 10.28
CA LYS A 39 -9.47 -8.51 10.15
C LYS A 39 -10.72 -8.09 9.38
N GLN A 40 -10.99 -8.78 8.28
CA GLN A 40 -12.17 -8.49 7.47
C GLN A 40 -13.43 -9.16 8.04
N PRO A 41 -14.57 -8.45 8.14
CA PRO A 41 -15.84 -9.08 8.46
C PRO A 41 -16.43 -9.85 7.27
N GLU A 42 -16.11 -9.44 6.05
CA GLU A 42 -16.60 -10.02 4.80
C GLU A 42 -15.61 -9.85 3.64
N LYS A 43 -15.88 -10.47 2.49
CA LYS A 43 -15.08 -10.31 1.28
C LYS A 43 -15.22 -8.87 0.75
N ILE A 44 -14.10 -8.19 0.54
CA ILE A 44 -14.07 -6.84 -0.02
C ILE A 44 -14.18 -6.90 -1.54
N VAL A 45 -15.09 -6.11 -2.10
CA VAL A 45 -15.18 -5.81 -3.54
C VAL A 45 -15.19 -4.29 -3.69
N ASP A 46 -14.12 -3.72 -4.26
CA ASP A 46 -13.96 -2.26 -4.39
C ASP A 46 -13.64 -1.84 -5.82
N VAL A 47 -14.67 -1.84 -6.67
CA VAL A 47 -14.58 -1.43 -8.08
C VAL A 47 -14.14 0.04 -8.22
N GLN A 48 -14.50 0.89 -7.26
CA GLN A 48 -14.14 2.31 -7.28
C GLN A 48 -12.64 2.54 -7.05
N HIS A 49 -12.00 1.71 -6.23
CA HIS A 49 -10.54 1.73 -6.07
C HIS A 49 -9.83 1.27 -7.36
N GLY A 50 -10.44 0.31 -8.06
CA GLY A 50 -9.87 -0.29 -9.26
C GLY A 50 -8.59 -1.07 -8.98
N HIS A 51 -7.71 -1.15 -9.98
CA HIS A 51 -6.41 -1.80 -9.86
C HIS A 51 -5.29 -0.82 -10.23
N LEU A 52 -4.34 -0.63 -9.31
CA LEU A 52 -3.17 0.23 -9.52
C LEU A 52 -1.92 -0.64 -9.70
N THR A 53 -1.28 -0.53 -10.87
CA THR A 53 -0.04 -1.25 -11.17
C THR A 53 1.16 -0.63 -10.45
N ASN A 54 2.28 -1.35 -10.42
CA ASN A 54 3.56 -0.85 -9.92
C ASN A 54 4.34 -0.02 -10.94
N ARG A 55 3.74 0.34 -12.08
CA ARG A 55 4.37 1.08 -13.17
C ARG A 55 3.95 2.54 -13.26
N SER A 56 3.03 2.99 -12.41
CA SER A 56 2.62 4.39 -12.36
C SER A 56 2.41 4.86 -10.93
N GLY A 57 2.80 6.11 -10.65
CA GLY A 57 2.51 6.80 -9.39
C GLY A 57 1.07 7.36 -9.31
N LYS A 58 0.30 7.30 -10.39
CA LYS A 58 -1.05 7.89 -10.47
C LYS A 58 -1.99 7.28 -9.42
N ASN A 59 -2.79 8.13 -8.79
CA ASN A 59 -3.78 7.77 -7.75
C ASN A 59 -3.20 7.07 -6.49
N ARG A 60 -1.87 7.02 -6.31
CA ARG A 60 -1.23 6.48 -5.09
C ARG A 60 -1.17 7.51 -3.95
N ALA A 61 -1.05 8.79 -4.29
CA ALA A 61 -0.96 9.88 -3.34
C ALA A 61 -2.29 10.11 -2.59
N ASN A 62 -2.21 10.71 -1.40
CA ASN A 62 -3.37 11.11 -0.59
C ASN A 62 -4.30 9.97 -0.12
N PHE A 63 -3.91 8.70 -0.26
CA PHE A 63 -4.64 7.57 0.33
C PHE A 63 -4.76 7.73 1.86
N LYS A 64 -5.96 7.49 2.39
CA LYS A 64 -6.26 7.57 3.83
C LYS A 64 -6.73 6.20 4.32
N ILE A 65 -5.83 5.45 4.96
CA ILE A 65 -6.14 4.10 5.46
C ILE A 65 -7.34 4.07 6.42
N ALA A 66 -7.50 5.10 7.27
CA ALA A 66 -8.65 5.20 8.17
C ALA A 66 -9.99 5.23 7.41
N LYS A 67 -10.07 5.98 6.31
CA LYS A 67 -11.27 6.05 5.47
C LYS A 67 -11.54 4.72 4.75
N PHE A 68 -10.49 4.03 4.31
CA PHE A 68 -10.63 2.70 3.72
C PHE A 68 -11.14 1.68 4.75
N ALA A 69 -10.60 1.71 5.98
CA ALA A 69 -11.05 0.86 7.07
C ALA A 69 -12.51 1.13 7.46
N GLU A 70 -12.92 2.40 7.52
CA GLU A 70 -14.31 2.79 7.77
C GLU A 70 -15.25 2.30 6.66
N LYS A 71 -14.91 2.56 5.39
CA LYS A 71 -15.70 2.11 4.21
C LYS A 71 -15.99 0.62 4.24
N HIS A 72 -15.00 -0.19 4.64
CA HIS A 72 -15.08 -1.65 4.64
C HIS A 72 -15.31 -2.26 6.03
N LYS A 73 -15.72 -1.45 7.02
CA LYS A 73 -16.04 -1.88 8.40
C LYS A 73 -14.95 -2.74 9.06
N LEU A 74 -13.69 -2.40 8.82
CA LEU A 74 -12.54 -3.17 9.27
C LEU A 74 -12.23 -2.99 10.76
N GLY A 75 -12.79 -1.96 11.39
CA GLY A 75 -12.47 -1.59 12.77
C GLY A 75 -11.00 -1.20 12.92
N ASN A 76 -10.38 -1.64 14.02
CA ASN A 76 -8.99 -1.36 14.33
C ASN A 76 -8.05 -2.39 13.67
N PRO A 77 -6.81 -2.00 13.31
CA PRO A 77 -5.81 -2.96 12.85
C PRO A 77 -5.51 -4.00 13.94
N ILE A 78 -5.39 -5.26 13.54
CA ILE A 78 -5.07 -6.39 14.44
C ILE A 78 -3.56 -6.66 14.54
N ALA A 79 -2.78 -6.14 13.60
CA ALA A 79 -1.33 -6.15 13.65
C ALA A 79 -0.79 -4.92 12.90
N GLY A 80 0.43 -4.52 13.26
CA GLY A 80 1.12 -3.43 12.59
C GLY A 80 2.62 -3.53 12.76
N ASN A 81 3.35 -2.97 11.82
CA ASN A 81 4.79 -2.79 11.90
C ASN A 81 5.17 -1.55 11.09
N PHE A 82 6.38 -1.04 11.27
CA PHE A 82 6.86 0.06 10.45
C PHE A 82 8.38 0.03 10.30
N TYR A 83 8.86 0.72 9.27
CA TYR A 83 10.26 1.03 9.12
C TYR A 83 10.43 2.45 8.60
N GLN A 84 11.66 2.92 8.56
CA GLN A 84 12.01 4.20 7.96
C GLN A 84 13.01 4.00 6.83
N ALA A 85 12.88 4.80 5.79
CA ALA A 85 13.84 4.86 4.70
C ALA A 85 14.04 6.31 4.26
N GLN A 86 15.24 6.61 3.80
CA GLN A 86 15.59 7.87 3.14
C GLN A 86 16.16 7.54 1.76
N TYR A 87 16.39 8.58 0.96
CA TYR A 87 16.89 8.42 -0.41
C TYR A 87 18.18 7.58 -0.49
N ASP A 88 18.21 6.66 -1.44
CA ASP A 88 19.39 5.92 -1.88
C ASP A 88 19.48 5.89 -3.42
N ASN A 89 20.45 5.16 -3.97
CA ASN A 89 20.64 5.06 -5.42
C ASN A 89 19.58 4.19 -6.13
N TYR A 90 18.78 3.39 -5.42
CA TYR A 90 17.68 2.61 -5.99
C TYR A 90 16.48 3.50 -6.34
N VAL A 91 16.25 4.59 -5.58
CA VAL A 91 15.11 5.49 -5.80
C VAL A 91 15.04 6.03 -7.25
N ALA A 92 16.19 6.30 -7.89
CA ALA A 92 16.21 6.75 -9.28
C ALA A 92 15.63 5.68 -10.23
N LYS A 93 16.02 4.42 -10.07
CA LYS A 93 15.50 3.27 -10.84
C LYS A 93 14.00 3.06 -10.59
N LEU A 94 13.56 3.28 -9.35
CA LEU A 94 12.15 3.20 -9.01
C LEU A 94 11.35 4.30 -9.72
N TYR A 95 11.87 5.52 -9.82
CA TYR A 95 11.19 6.59 -10.55
C TYR A 95 11.12 6.30 -12.05
N GLU A 96 12.18 5.74 -12.64
CA GLU A 96 12.14 5.24 -14.02
C GLU A 96 11.01 4.22 -14.22
N GLN A 97 10.85 3.25 -13.31
CA GLN A 97 9.75 2.27 -13.33
C GLN A 97 8.36 2.93 -13.27
N LEU A 98 8.22 4.10 -12.63
CA LEU A 98 6.94 4.78 -12.38
C LEU A 98 6.59 5.85 -13.43
N SER A 99 7.40 5.97 -14.49
CA SER A 99 7.34 7.06 -15.48
C SER A 99 6.21 6.94 -16.52
N ASP A 100 5.37 5.91 -16.44
CA ASP A 100 4.24 5.71 -17.35
C ASP A 100 3.10 6.72 -17.12
#